data_AF-A0A5J4P521-F1
#
_entry.id   AF-A0A5J4P521-F1
#
_cell.length_a   1.000
_cell.length_b   1.000
_cell.length_c   1.000
_cell.angle_alpha   90.00
_cell.angle_beta   90.00
_cell.angle_gamma   90.00
#
_symmetry.space_group_name_H-M   'P 1'
#
loop_
_entity.id
_entity.type
_entity.pdbx_description
1 polymer ?
#
loop_
_entity_poly.entity_id
_entity_poly.type
_entity_poly.pdbx_seq_one_letter_code
_entity_poly.pdbx_strand_id
1 'polypeptide(L)'
;MNTKKIWNILIVIAVIALVVWKLIANKQEIDEVAQRSLLINPTVPVRVDKVKYLDLSSDIYVDGRIGAGNEVTLYSKVQGIVLKKYKKTGDKVSKGTPIAQVENGVIKETLGLAEMNLANAAVDVERYKKLADAGAVTQREYESVL
;
A
#
# COMPACT_ATOMS: atom_id res chain seq x y z
N MET A 1 -109.50 48.21 21.62
CA MET A 1 -109.65 48.38 23.08
C MET A 1 -108.26 48.48 23.73
N ASN A 2 -107.92 49.67 24.24
CA ASN A 2 -106.69 50.06 24.97
C ASN A 2 -105.36 50.09 24.18
N THR A 3 -105.13 51.18 23.44
CA THR A 3 -103.93 51.51 22.62
C THR A 3 -102.58 51.32 23.32
N LYS A 4 -102.51 51.42 24.66
CA LYS A 4 -101.28 51.23 25.44
C LYS A 4 -100.77 49.78 25.50
N LYS A 5 -101.66 48.78 25.39
CA LYS A 5 -101.25 47.35 25.40
C LYS A 5 -100.59 46.92 24.09
N ILE A 6 -101.03 47.48 22.96
CA ILE A 6 -100.49 47.21 21.63
C ILE A 6 -99.05 47.75 21.51
N TRP A 7 -98.78 48.92 22.09
CA TRP A 7 -97.43 49.51 22.09
C TRP A 7 -96.41 48.68 22.88
N ASN A 8 -96.81 48.14 24.05
CA ASN A 8 -95.93 47.29 24.85
C ASN A 8 -95.57 45.98 24.13
N ILE A 9 -96.52 45.37 23.41
CA ILE A 9 -96.28 44.16 22.61
C ILE A 9 -95.29 44.44 21.46
N LEU A 10 -95.44 45.59 20.80
CA LEU A 10 -94.54 46.04 19.73
C LEU A 10 -93.09 46.23 20.22
N ILE A 11 -92.92 46.80 21.42
CA ILE A 11 -91.59 46.97 22.04
C ILE A 11 -90.94 45.62 22.31
N VAL A 12 -91.68 44.65 22.85
CA VAL A 12 -91.15 43.32 23.15
C VAL A 12 -90.72 42.59 21.86
N ILE A 13 -91.52 42.70 20.80
CA ILE A 13 -91.19 42.11 19.48
C ILE A 13 -89.92 42.76 18.90
N ALA A 14 -89.78 44.09 19.02
CA ALA A 14 -88.59 44.80 18.55
C ALA A 14 -87.32 44.37 19.30
N VAL A 15 -87.40 44.16 20.61
CA VAL A 15 -86.27 43.68 21.43
C VAL A 15 -85.87 42.25 21.03
N ILE A 16 -86.84 41.36 20.81
CA ILE A 16 -86.57 39.98 20.38
C ILE A 16 -85.90 39.96 19.00
N ALA A 17 -86.37 40.79 18.05
CA ALA A 17 -85.77 40.89 16.72
C ALA A 17 -84.30 41.36 16.77
N LEU A 18 -83.97 42.32 17.63
CA LEU A 18 -82.59 42.78 17.83
C LEU A 18 -81.69 41.68 18.41
N VAL A 19 -82.19 40.89 19.35
CA VAL A 19 -81.42 39.77 19.94
C VAL A 19 -81.13 38.69 18.90
N VAL A 20 -82.13 38.30 18.10
CA VAL A 20 -81.96 37.30 17.03
C VAL A 20 -80.96 37.79 15.97
N TRP A 21 -81.04 39.06 15.58
CA TRP A 21 -80.08 39.64 14.63
C TRP A 21 -78.65 39.59 15.18
N LYS A 22 -78.45 39.98 16.45
CA LYS A 22 -77.13 39.94 17.10
C LYS A 22 -76.55 38.52 17.20
N LEU A 23 -77.40 37.51 17.41
CA LEU A 23 -76.99 36.10 17.47
C LEU A 23 -76.54 35.57 16.10
N ILE A 24 -77.24 35.93 15.03
CA ILE A 24 -76.87 35.51 13.65
C ILE A 24 -75.55 36.15 13.24
N ALA A 25 -75.36 37.45 13.50
CA ALA A 25 -74.11 38.15 13.18
C ALA A 25 -72.91 37.53 13.93
N ASN A 26 -73.08 37.18 15.21
CA ASN A 26 -72.02 36.59 16.02
C ASN A 26 -71.63 35.17 15.55
N LYS A 27 -72.57 34.41 14.98
CA LYS A 27 -72.27 33.06 14.47
C LYS A 27 -71.44 33.09 13.18
N GLN A 28 -71.73 34.05 12.30
CA GLN A 28 -70.98 34.21 11.04
C GLN A 28 -69.51 34.58 11.28
N GLU A 29 -69.25 35.46 12.24
CA GLU A 29 -67.88 35.86 12.61
C GLU A 29 -67.06 34.69 13.17
N ILE A 30 -67.68 33.83 13.99
CA ILE A 30 -67.02 32.63 14.54
C ILE A 30 -66.67 31.61 13.46
N ASP A 31 -67.57 31.39 12.49
CA ASP A 31 -67.36 30.41 11.41
C ASP A 31 -66.23 30.89 10.45
N GLU A 32 -66.14 32.19 10.16
CA GLU A 32 -65.04 32.73 9.36
C GLU A 32 -63.68 32.63 10.06
N VAL A 33 -63.63 32.88 11.37
CA VAL A 33 -62.40 32.74 12.17
C VAL A 33 -61.95 31.27 12.26
N ALA A 34 -62.91 30.33 12.39
CA ALA A 34 -62.61 28.90 12.39
C ALA A 34 -62.01 28.44 11.04
N GLN A 35 -62.56 28.89 9.91
CA GLN A 35 -62.00 28.54 8.59
C GLN A 35 -60.59 29.13 8.36
N ARG A 36 -60.31 30.34 8.84
CA ARG A 36 -58.96 30.94 8.78
C ARG A 36 -57.95 30.20 9.66
N SER A 37 -58.38 29.65 10.80
CA SER A 37 -57.50 28.90 11.71
C SER A 37 -57.00 27.56 11.15
N LEU A 38 -57.75 26.95 10.21
CA LEU A 38 -57.35 25.71 9.52
C LEU A 38 -56.26 25.92 8.45
N LEU A 39 -56.05 27.17 8.00
CA LEU A 39 -55.08 27.55 6.97
C LEU A 39 -53.66 27.83 7.50
N ILE A 40 -53.45 27.73 8.82
CA ILE A 40 -52.13 27.91 9.43
C ILE A 40 -51.31 26.63 9.20
N ASN A 41 -50.79 26.48 7.98
CA ASN A 41 -49.85 25.45 7.57
C ASN A 41 -48.58 25.46 8.45
N PRO A 42 -48.25 24.40 9.20
CA PRO A 42 -46.98 24.32 9.89
C PRO A 42 -45.99 23.51 9.04
N THR A 43 -45.58 24.02 7.89
CA THR A 43 -44.49 23.39 7.12
C THR A 43 -43.22 24.19 7.34
N VAL A 44 -42.35 23.67 8.21
CA VAL A 44 -41.01 24.23 8.45
C VAL A 44 -40.10 23.79 7.29
N PRO A 45 -39.59 24.71 6.46
CA PRO A 45 -38.72 24.34 5.35
C PRO A 45 -37.36 23.92 5.87
N VAL A 46 -36.89 22.75 5.43
CA VAL A 46 -35.55 22.24 5.70
C VAL A 46 -34.77 22.09 4.39
N ARG A 47 -33.45 22.27 4.47
CA ARG A 47 -32.56 21.96 3.35
C ARG A 47 -32.09 20.52 3.48
N VAL A 48 -32.32 19.74 2.45
CA VAL A 48 -31.82 18.36 2.32
C VAL A 48 -30.92 18.29 1.11
N ASP A 49 -29.89 17.45 1.20
CA ASP A 49 -29.07 17.07 0.05
C ASP A 49 -29.08 15.54 -0.07
N LYS A 50 -29.02 15.04 -1.30
CA LYS A 50 -28.99 13.60 -1.58
C LYS A 50 -27.55 13.15 -1.63
N VAL A 51 -27.22 12.13 -0.85
CA VAL A 51 -25.90 11.50 -0.89
C VAL A 51 -25.63 10.97 -2.30
N LYS A 52 -24.48 11.33 -2.86
CA LYS A 52 -23.99 10.86 -4.14
C LYS A 52 -22.69 10.12 -3.92
N TYR A 53 -22.50 9.02 -4.63
CA TYR A 53 -21.20 8.39 -4.76
C TYR A 53 -20.31 9.30 -5.61
N LEU A 54 -19.13 9.63 -5.08
CA LEU A 54 -18.10 10.37 -5.78
C LEU A 54 -16.85 9.50 -5.80
N ASP A 55 -16.25 9.33 -6.98
CA ASP A 55 -14.95 8.70 -7.09
C ASP A 55 -13.90 9.70 -6.60
N LEU A 56 -13.42 9.47 -5.38
CA LEU A 56 -12.38 10.27 -4.76
C LEU A 56 -11.01 9.72 -5.20
N SER A 57 -10.40 10.34 -6.20
CA SER A 57 -9.00 10.07 -6.54
C SER A 57 -8.11 10.94 -5.65
N SER A 58 -7.47 10.33 -4.65
CA SER A 58 -6.43 10.99 -3.86
C SER A 58 -5.06 10.61 -4.43
N ASP A 59 -4.41 11.53 -5.12
CA ASP A 59 -3.05 11.33 -5.58
C ASP A 59 -2.09 11.44 -4.39
N ILE A 60 -1.34 10.38 -4.11
CA ILE A 60 -0.33 10.34 -3.06
C ILE A 60 1.03 10.60 -3.70
N TYR A 61 1.66 11.70 -3.33
CA TYR A 61 3.03 12.02 -3.73
C TYR A 61 3.99 11.53 -2.64
N VAL A 62 4.98 10.74 -3.06
CA VAL A 62 6.03 10.22 -2.17
C VAL A 62 7.38 10.57 -2.75
N ASP A 63 8.21 11.22 -1.96
CA ASP A 63 9.60 11.46 -2.32
C ASP A 63 10.44 10.21 -2.02
N GLY A 64 11.20 9.76 -3.01
CA GLY A 64 12.08 8.60 -2.91
C GLY A 64 13.48 8.92 -3.39
N ARG A 65 14.45 8.11 -2.96
CA ARG A 65 15.82 8.16 -3.47
C ARG A 65 16.13 6.89 -4.26
N ILE A 66 16.81 7.05 -5.39
CA ILE A 66 17.32 5.92 -6.16
C ILE A 66 18.54 5.35 -5.44
N GLY A 67 18.51 4.06 -5.14
CA GLY A 67 19.63 3.29 -4.58
C GLY A 67 20.14 2.25 -5.59
N ALA A 68 21.39 1.81 -5.41
CA ALA A 68 21.93 0.71 -6.19
C ALA A 68 21.26 -0.60 -5.75
N GLY A 69 20.69 -1.36 -6.69
CA GLY A 69 20.10 -2.66 -6.39
C GLY A 69 21.12 -3.71 -5.94
N ASN A 70 22.34 -3.63 -6.48
CA ASN A 70 23.47 -4.46 -6.06
C ASN A 70 24.72 -3.58 -6.00
N GLU A 71 25.34 -3.51 -4.83
CA GLU A 71 26.60 -2.80 -4.60
C GLU A 71 27.59 -3.78 -3.96
N VAL A 72 28.80 -3.86 -4.52
CA VAL A 72 29.84 -4.77 -4.04
C VAL A 72 31.17 -4.04 -3.98
N THR A 73 31.79 -4.07 -2.80
CA THR A 73 33.17 -3.64 -2.63
C THR A 73 34.12 -4.80 -2.93
N LEU A 74 35.05 -4.60 -3.87
CA LEU A 74 35.99 -5.62 -4.29
C LEU A 74 37.25 -5.58 -3.41
N TYR A 75 37.57 -6.72 -2.80
CA TYR A 75 38.81 -6.92 -2.04
C TYR A 75 39.70 -7.97 -2.71
N SER A 76 41.01 -7.82 -2.54
CA SER A 76 41.94 -8.88 -2.95
C SER A 76 41.86 -10.05 -1.98
N LYS A 77 41.84 -11.27 -2.51
CA LYS A 77 41.90 -12.50 -1.70
C LYS A 77 43.32 -12.80 -1.19
N VAL A 78 44.34 -12.24 -1.85
CA VAL A 78 45.74 -12.46 -1.53
C VAL A 78 46.43 -11.12 -1.27
N GLN A 79 47.42 -11.14 -0.37
CA GLN A 79 48.28 -9.99 -0.14
C GLN A 79 49.35 -9.93 -1.23
N GLY A 80 49.68 -8.73 -1.69
CA GLY A 80 50.74 -8.53 -2.68
C GLY A 80 50.67 -7.16 -3.33
N ILE A 81 51.64 -6.90 -4.21
CA ILE A 81 51.73 -5.65 -4.97
C ILE A 81 50.85 -5.74 -6.21
N VAL A 82 50.12 -4.67 -6.53
CA VAL A 82 49.32 -4.59 -7.76
C VAL A 82 50.26 -4.30 -8.95
N LEU A 83 50.48 -5.30 -9.81
CA LEU A 83 51.35 -5.19 -10.97
C LEU A 83 50.66 -4.50 -12.16
N LYS A 84 49.37 -4.78 -12.38
CA LYS A 84 48.61 -4.22 -13.51
C LYS A 84 47.21 -3.81 -13.08
N LYS A 85 46.75 -2.69 -13.63
CA LYS A 85 45.37 -2.21 -13.50
C LYS A 85 44.72 -2.20 -14.89
N TYR A 86 43.68 -3.01 -15.09
CA TYR A 86 43.04 -3.19 -16.38
C TYR A 86 41.81 -2.28 -16.59
N LYS A 87 41.24 -1.76 -15.50
CA LYS A 87 40.03 -0.93 -15.53
C LYS A 87 40.20 0.38 -14.80
N LYS A 88 39.45 1.38 -15.25
CA LYS A 88 39.40 2.72 -14.68
C LYS A 88 38.02 2.99 -14.10
N THR A 89 37.94 4.02 -13.27
CA THR A 89 36.68 4.50 -12.70
C THR A 89 35.71 4.87 -13.82
N GLY A 90 34.49 4.35 -13.76
CA GLY A 90 33.45 4.58 -14.77
C GLY A 90 33.40 3.55 -15.90
N ASP A 91 34.38 2.64 -16.01
CA ASP A 91 34.34 1.59 -17.02
C ASP A 91 33.22 0.59 -16.75
N LYS A 92 32.49 0.21 -17.81
CA LYS A 92 31.54 -0.90 -17.75
C LYS A 92 32.30 -2.23 -17.67
N VAL A 93 31.87 -3.10 -16.75
CA VAL A 93 32.45 -4.43 -16.54
C VAL A 93 31.35 -5.48 -16.49
N SER A 94 31.70 -6.70 -16.89
CA SER A 94 30.82 -7.87 -16.80
C SER A 94 31.39 -8.88 -15.79
N LYS A 95 30.56 -9.83 -15.35
CA LYS A 95 31.01 -10.90 -14.44
C LYS A 95 32.24 -11.62 -15.02
N GLY A 96 33.29 -11.76 -14.19
CA GLY A 96 34.55 -12.41 -14.58
C GLY A 96 35.57 -11.49 -15.26
N THR A 97 35.25 -10.22 -15.50
CA THR A 97 36.20 -9.27 -16.10
C THR A 97 37.36 -8.99 -15.13
N PRO A 98 38.64 -9.15 -15.54
CA PRO A 98 39.78 -8.83 -14.70
C PRO A 98 39.88 -7.31 -14.48
N ILE A 99 40.01 -6.90 -13.22
CA ILE A 99 40.09 -5.49 -12.82
C ILE A 99 41.55 -5.09 -12.55
N ALA A 100 42.28 -5.93 -11.82
CA ALA A 100 43.67 -5.74 -11.48
C ALA A 100 44.38 -7.10 -11.36
N GLN A 101 45.70 -7.09 -11.59
CA GLN A 101 46.59 -8.23 -11.37
C GLN A 101 47.46 -7.94 -10.16
N VAL A 102 47.37 -8.78 -9.14
CA VAL A 102 48.32 -8.82 -8.03
C VAL A 102 49.50 -9.71 -8.42
N GLU A 103 50.67 -9.42 -7.89
CA GLU A 103 51.86 -10.25 -8.01
C GLU A 103 51.57 -11.71 -7.62
N ASN A 104 52.02 -12.65 -8.45
CA ASN A 104 51.73 -14.07 -8.30
C ASN A 104 52.91 -14.99 -8.60
N GLY A 105 54.15 -14.49 -8.52
CA GLY A 105 55.36 -15.29 -8.78
C GLY A 105 55.45 -16.52 -7.87
N VAL A 106 55.44 -16.31 -6.56
CA VAL A 106 55.49 -17.38 -5.55
C VAL A 106 54.29 -18.34 -5.69
N ILE A 107 53.11 -17.82 -5.97
CA ILE A 107 51.90 -18.63 -6.15
C ILE A 107 52.02 -19.54 -7.39
N LYS A 108 52.63 -19.05 -8.47
CA LYS A 108 52.88 -19.85 -9.68
C LYS A 108 53.93 -20.93 -9.46
N GLU A 109 55.01 -20.61 -8.75
CA GLU A 109 56.06 -21.58 -8.45
C GLU A 109 55.56 -22.70 -7.54
N THR A 110 54.80 -22.35 -6.50
CA THR A 110 54.17 -23.32 -5.59
C THR A 110 53.15 -24.19 -6.31
N LEU A 111 52.38 -23.62 -7.24
CA LEU A 111 51.48 -24.39 -8.11
C LEU A 111 52.27 -25.38 -8.97
N GLY A 112 53.36 -24.94 -9.62
CA GLY A 112 54.19 -25.81 -10.44
C GLY A 112 54.80 -26.97 -9.65
N LEU A 113 55.29 -26.72 -8.43
CA LEU A 113 55.79 -27.76 -7.55
C LEU A 113 54.69 -28.77 -7.17
N ALA A 114 53.49 -28.28 -6.86
CA ALA A 114 52.35 -29.14 -6.54
C ALA A 114 51.91 -30.00 -7.74
N GLU A 115 51.89 -29.43 -8.95
CA GLU A 115 51.58 -30.15 -10.19
C GLU A 115 52.62 -31.25 -10.49
N MET A 116 53.92 -30.97 -10.29
CA MET A 116 54.98 -31.97 -10.45
C MET A 116 54.84 -33.11 -9.43
N ASN A 117 54.55 -32.78 -8.17
CA ASN A 117 54.32 -33.78 -7.12
C ASN A 117 53.10 -34.64 -7.43
N LEU A 118 52.01 -34.04 -7.95
CA LEU A 118 50.82 -34.76 -8.37
C LEU A 118 51.12 -35.72 -9.54
N ALA A 119 51.89 -35.27 -10.53
CA ALA A 119 52.28 -36.09 -11.68
C ALA A 119 53.15 -37.29 -11.25
N ASN A 120 54.13 -37.06 -10.36
CA ASN A 120 54.96 -38.14 -9.82
C ASN A 120 54.12 -39.15 -9.02
N ALA A 121 53.25 -38.66 -8.14
CA ALA A 121 52.36 -39.51 -7.35
C ALA A 121 51.42 -40.34 -8.25
N ALA A 122 50.87 -39.75 -9.32
CA ALA A 122 50.03 -40.48 -10.28
C ALA A 122 50.79 -41.63 -10.97
N VAL A 123 52.03 -41.39 -11.37
CA VAL A 123 52.90 -42.43 -11.96
C VAL A 123 53.25 -43.50 -10.94
N ASP A 124 53.51 -43.11 -9.69
CA ASP A 124 53.75 -44.05 -8.59
C ASP A 124 52.55 -44.95 -8.36
N VAL A 125 51.34 -44.39 -8.22
CA VAL A 125 50.10 -45.17 -8.07
C VAL A 125 49.91 -46.15 -9.22
N GLU A 126 50.10 -45.70 -10.47
CA GLU A 126 49.95 -46.57 -11.64
C GLU A 126 50.97 -47.71 -11.64
N ARG A 127 52.23 -47.40 -11.30
CA ARG A 127 53.31 -48.39 -11.23
C ARG A 127 53.07 -49.40 -10.12
N TYR A 128 52.76 -48.95 -8.91
CA TYR A 128 52.51 -49.86 -7.77
C TYR A 128 51.24 -50.67 -7.97
N LYS A 129 50.22 -50.14 -8.64
CA LYS A 129 49.04 -50.92 -9.04
C LYS A 129 49.42 -52.10 -9.93
N LYS A 130 50.19 -51.85 -11.00
CA LYS A 130 50.66 -52.92 -11.90
C LYS A 130 51.53 -53.95 -11.18
N LEU A 131 52.37 -53.51 -10.23
CA LEU A 131 53.19 -54.40 -9.42
C LEU A 131 52.35 -55.24 -8.44
N ALA A 132 51.32 -54.66 -7.83
CA ALA A 132 50.41 -55.36 -6.93
C ALA A 132 49.59 -56.41 -7.68
N ASP A 133 49.06 -56.05 -8.86
CA ASP A 133 48.34 -56.97 -9.75
C ASP A 133 49.23 -58.14 -10.21
N ALA A 134 50.53 -57.91 -10.38
CA ALA A 134 51.52 -58.93 -10.70
C ALA A 134 52.04 -59.72 -9.47
N GLY A 135 51.56 -59.41 -8.26
CA GLY A 135 52.01 -60.04 -7.01
C GLY A 135 53.43 -59.66 -6.56
N ALA A 136 54.01 -58.60 -7.12
CA ALA A 136 55.39 -58.16 -6.87
C ALA A 136 55.53 -57.20 -5.68
N VAL A 137 54.42 -56.62 -5.18
CA VAL A 137 54.38 -55.78 -3.96
C VAL A 137 53.18 -56.15 -3.10
N THR A 138 53.25 -55.86 -1.80
CA THR A 138 52.16 -56.14 -0.86
C THR A 138 51.05 -55.09 -0.95
N GLN A 139 49.82 -55.46 -0.57
CA GLN A 139 48.69 -54.54 -0.54
C GLN A 139 48.96 -53.30 0.35
N ARG A 140 49.69 -53.49 1.46
CA ARG A 140 50.08 -52.42 2.38
C ARG A 140 51.03 -51.41 1.73
N GLU A 141 51.94 -51.86 0.87
CA GLU A 141 52.86 -50.98 0.14
C GLU A 141 52.13 -50.21 -0.96
N TYR A 142 51.16 -50.85 -1.65
CA TYR A 142 50.32 -50.16 -2.62
C TYR A 142 49.47 -49.06 -1.97
N GLU A 143 48.87 -49.32 -0.80
CA GLU A 143 48.09 -48.33 -0.04
C GLU A 143 48.93 -47.15 0.46
N SER A 144 50.25 -47.33 0.63
CA SER A 144 51.13 -46.25 1.10
C SER A 144 51.43 -45.17 0.07
N VAL A 145 51.21 -45.48 -1.22
CA VAL A 145 51.40 -44.55 -2.34
C VAL A 145 50.08 -44.04 -2.93
N LEU A 146 48.94 -44.47 -2.37
CA LEU A 146 47.58 -44.14 -2.78
C LEU A 146 47.05 -42.91 -2.04
#